data_AF-A0A2V7JGK3-F1
#
_entry.id   AF-A0A2V7JGK3-F1
#
_cell.length_a   1.000
_cell.length_b   1.000
_cell.length_c   1.000
_cell.angle_alpha   90.00
_cell.angle_beta   90.00
_cell.angle_gamma   90.00
#
_symmetry.space_group_name_H-M   'P 1'
#
loop_
_entity.id
_entity.type
_entity.pdbx_description
1 polymer ?
#
loop_
_entity_poly.entity_id
_entity_poly.type
_entity_poly.pdbx_seq_one_letter_code
_entity_poly.pdbx_strand_id
1 'polypeptide(L)'
;MTAAPSPITASNGASASTITVTVLDEFGNAVSGAPVTLSATGTGNALTPSGTTDGNGVMTGTLSSTGAGTKTITATVGSVTLGQKPTVTVDPASASRLVFTVQPSQVVIGNAIQPAVVVTALDPFQNIATSFASTVVMAIGNDASLLQNANLGGTTAVPATNGVATFPDLTIDQLGVGYTLTANSTGLIGDTSNPFTVLSLLPCRDLFHVEMVYAHGPVSRVYVARDVEYNQPVALKVMPRGPQAGAHAEEAFHEAAAAAAVLTHPHVTPLYSAGATDRFFWYSTEFVPGCSLADTLHTGSPMDLEACLKLADQIAAALDAAHRLGIVHADLKPTNVLLDTSGAVRVTDFWIRWVLEDLGAFGNGDVKDGLGREWPGPYLSP
;
A
#
# COMPACT_ATOMS: atom_id res chain seq x y z
N MET A 1 -46.22 -12.32 -24.96
CA MET A 1 -44.90 -11.68 -25.00
C MET A 1 -43.85 -12.72 -24.64
N THR A 2 -42.85 -12.89 -25.49
CA THR A 2 -41.74 -13.83 -25.31
C THR A 2 -40.40 -13.16 -25.61
N ALA A 3 -39.30 -13.73 -25.12
CA ALA A 3 -37.95 -13.27 -25.42
C ALA A 3 -37.01 -14.48 -25.62
N ALA A 4 -36.31 -14.55 -26.77
CA ALA A 4 -35.37 -15.62 -27.07
C ALA A 4 -34.31 -15.17 -28.10
N PRO A 5 -33.06 -15.65 -28.01
CA PRO A 5 -32.54 -16.60 -27.03
C PRO A 5 -32.32 -15.98 -25.63
N SER A 6 -32.17 -16.86 -24.62
CA SER A 6 -31.67 -16.54 -23.28
C SER A 6 -30.94 -17.79 -22.76
N PRO A 7 -29.70 -17.70 -22.28
CA PRO A 7 -28.91 -16.47 -22.09
C PRO A 7 -28.39 -15.85 -23.40
N ILE A 8 -27.99 -14.58 -23.33
CA ILE A 8 -27.20 -13.87 -24.34
C ILE A 8 -25.90 -13.37 -23.72
N THR A 9 -24.83 -13.17 -24.50
CA THR A 9 -23.57 -12.59 -24.00
C THR A 9 -23.61 -11.07 -24.05
N ALA A 10 -22.99 -10.42 -23.04
CA ALA A 10 -22.82 -8.98 -22.98
C ALA A 10 -22.12 -8.46 -24.24
N SER A 11 -22.73 -7.50 -24.92
CA SER A 11 -22.21 -6.94 -26.16
C SER A 11 -22.85 -5.59 -26.49
N ASN A 12 -22.28 -4.90 -27.48
CA ASN A 12 -22.84 -3.68 -28.07
C ASN A 12 -23.81 -3.98 -29.24
N GLY A 13 -24.47 -5.14 -29.24
CA GLY A 13 -25.45 -5.54 -30.26
C GLY A 13 -25.10 -6.81 -31.04
N ALA A 14 -23.87 -7.32 -30.91
CA ALA A 14 -23.44 -8.56 -31.57
C ALA A 14 -24.18 -9.82 -31.06
N SER A 15 -24.70 -9.76 -29.84
CA SER A 15 -25.49 -10.81 -29.19
C SER A 15 -26.76 -10.17 -28.63
N ALA A 16 -27.92 -10.63 -29.11
CA ALA A 16 -29.21 -10.04 -28.82
C ALA A 16 -30.31 -11.09 -28.68
N SER A 17 -31.30 -10.79 -27.84
CA SER A 17 -32.54 -11.54 -27.68
C SER A 17 -33.66 -10.87 -28.46
N THR A 18 -34.40 -11.63 -29.26
CA THR A 18 -35.59 -11.15 -29.95
C THR A 18 -36.78 -11.18 -29.01
N ILE A 19 -37.43 -10.04 -28.88
CA ILE A 19 -38.63 -9.83 -28.07
C ILE A 19 -39.83 -9.86 -29.02
N THR A 20 -40.76 -10.78 -28.79
CA THR A 20 -42.00 -10.88 -29.58
C THR A 20 -43.18 -10.47 -28.71
N VAL A 21 -43.87 -9.41 -29.11
CA VAL A 21 -45.10 -8.92 -28.48
C VAL A 21 -46.26 -9.23 -29.42
N THR A 22 -47.27 -9.93 -28.93
CA THR A 22 -48.53 -10.18 -29.65
C THR A 22 -49.64 -9.47 -28.91
N VAL A 23 -50.37 -8.61 -29.60
CA VAL A 23 -51.48 -7.80 -29.06
C VAL A 23 -52.80 -8.34 -29.63
N LEU A 24 -53.65 -8.81 -28.74
CA LEU A 24 -55.00 -9.27 -29.06
C LEU A 24 -56.03 -8.40 -28.33
N ASP A 25 -57.21 -8.23 -28.92
CA ASP A 25 -58.36 -7.63 -28.26
C ASP A 25 -59.05 -8.60 -27.29
N GLU A 26 -60.15 -8.17 -26.66
CA GLU A 26 -60.92 -8.98 -25.71
C GLU A 26 -61.58 -10.22 -26.34
N PHE A 27 -61.72 -10.25 -27.66
CA PHE A 27 -62.30 -11.36 -28.43
C PHE A 27 -61.23 -12.28 -29.02
N GLY A 28 -59.94 -12.00 -28.77
CA GLY A 28 -58.81 -12.77 -29.28
C GLY A 28 -58.39 -12.41 -30.70
N ASN A 29 -58.87 -11.31 -31.28
CA ASN A 29 -58.45 -10.86 -32.61
C ASN A 29 -57.14 -10.06 -32.53
N ALA A 30 -56.31 -10.19 -33.56
CA ALA A 30 -55.09 -9.40 -33.71
C ALA A 30 -55.37 -7.90 -33.83
N VAL A 31 -54.66 -7.09 -33.03
CA VAL A 31 -54.75 -5.62 -33.11
C VAL A 31 -53.61 -5.09 -33.96
N SER A 32 -53.92 -4.68 -35.19
CA SER A 32 -52.93 -4.06 -36.10
C SER A 32 -52.70 -2.59 -35.77
N GLY A 33 -51.45 -2.11 -35.94
CA GLY A 33 -51.11 -0.70 -35.78
C GLY A 33 -51.00 -0.22 -34.32
N ALA A 34 -51.05 -1.13 -33.34
CA ALA A 34 -50.97 -0.78 -31.92
C ALA A 34 -49.54 -0.35 -31.55
N PRO A 35 -49.33 0.83 -30.93
CA PRO A 35 -47.99 1.30 -30.57
C PRO A 35 -47.48 0.53 -29.34
N VAL A 36 -46.41 -0.23 -29.51
CA VAL A 36 -45.78 -1.02 -28.44
C VAL A 36 -44.47 -0.36 -28.03
N THR A 37 -44.30 -0.05 -26.75
CA THR A 37 -43.03 0.40 -26.17
C THR A 37 -42.39 -0.66 -25.30
N LEU A 38 -41.07 -0.81 -25.40
CA LEU A 38 -40.30 -1.80 -24.65
C LEU A 38 -39.37 -1.10 -23.66
N SER A 39 -39.22 -1.69 -22.49
CA SER A 39 -38.22 -1.32 -21.48
C SER A 39 -37.65 -2.58 -20.83
N ALA A 40 -36.45 -2.47 -20.26
CA ALA A 40 -35.81 -3.56 -19.55
C ALA A 40 -35.14 -3.05 -18.28
N THR A 41 -35.13 -3.85 -17.21
CA THR A 41 -34.47 -3.51 -15.94
C THR A 41 -32.94 -3.51 -16.07
N GLY A 42 -32.27 -2.80 -15.15
CA GLY A 42 -30.80 -2.73 -15.10
C GLY A 42 -30.20 -1.72 -16.08
N THR A 43 -28.88 -1.71 -16.18
CA THR A 43 -28.10 -0.79 -17.00
C THR A 43 -27.57 -1.45 -18.28
N GLY A 44 -27.05 -0.64 -19.21
CA GLY A 44 -26.36 -1.09 -20.42
C GLY A 44 -27.27 -1.66 -21.52
N ASN A 45 -28.59 -1.54 -21.37
CA ASN A 45 -29.56 -2.12 -22.30
C ASN A 45 -29.68 -1.27 -23.56
N ALA A 46 -29.45 -1.88 -24.71
CA ALA A 46 -29.81 -1.34 -26.02
C ALA A 46 -31.01 -2.13 -26.55
N LEU A 47 -32.16 -1.46 -26.52
CA LEU A 47 -33.40 -1.95 -27.10
C LEU A 47 -33.58 -1.30 -28.47
N THR A 48 -33.80 -2.09 -29.51
CA THR A 48 -34.34 -1.52 -30.76
C THR A 48 -35.77 -1.09 -30.47
N PRO A 49 -36.12 0.20 -30.68
CA PRO A 49 -37.24 0.80 -30.00
C PRO A 49 -38.59 0.29 -30.53
N SER A 50 -39.56 0.58 -29.68
CA SER A 50 -41.01 0.61 -29.92
C SER A 50 -41.43 0.80 -31.38
N GLY A 51 -42.28 -0.11 -31.86
CA GLY A 51 -42.92 -0.04 -33.17
C GLY A 51 -44.42 -0.29 -33.06
N THR A 52 -45.11 -0.22 -34.18
CA THR A 52 -46.51 -0.66 -34.24
C THR A 52 -46.60 -2.14 -34.54
N THR A 53 -47.63 -2.82 -34.03
CA THR A 53 -47.94 -4.18 -34.46
C THR A 53 -48.26 -4.25 -35.95
N ASP A 54 -47.88 -5.36 -36.58
CA ASP A 54 -48.22 -5.69 -37.96
C ASP A 54 -49.68 -6.15 -38.12
N GLY A 55 -50.07 -6.58 -39.32
CA GLY A 55 -51.41 -7.07 -39.62
C GLY A 55 -51.83 -8.33 -38.83
N ASN A 56 -50.87 -9.04 -38.21
CA ASN A 56 -51.11 -10.19 -37.34
C ASN A 56 -51.08 -9.80 -35.86
N GLY A 57 -51.02 -8.50 -35.54
CA GLY A 57 -50.96 -8.02 -34.16
C GLY A 57 -49.60 -8.26 -33.50
N VAL A 58 -48.55 -8.51 -34.27
CA VAL A 58 -47.21 -8.83 -33.78
C VAL A 58 -46.27 -7.65 -33.93
N MET A 59 -45.50 -7.38 -32.89
CA MET A 59 -44.36 -6.45 -32.91
C MET A 59 -43.13 -7.20 -32.41
N THR A 60 -42.04 -7.10 -33.15
CA THR A 60 -40.74 -7.64 -32.75
C THR A 60 -39.75 -6.52 -32.45
N GLY A 61 -39.08 -6.62 -31.31
CA GLY A 61 -37.92 -5.80 -30.96
C GLY A 61 -36.74 -6.69 -30.61
N THR A 62 -35.59 -6.08 -30.33
CA THR A 62 -34.41 -6.79 -29.84
C THR A 62 -33.88 -6.14 -28.57
N LEU A 63 -33.32 -6.96 -27.69
CA LEU A 63 -32.55 -6.55 -26.52
C LEU A 63 -31.13 -7.06 -26.67
N SER A 64 -30.17 -6.15 -26.70
CA SER A 64 -28.76 -6.43 -26.36
C SER A 64 -28.39 -5.65 -25.11
N SER A 65 -27.37 -6.08 -24.39
CA SER A 65 -26.92 -5.36 -23.20
C SER A 65 -25.42 -5.46 -23.02
N THR A 66 -24.78 -4.37 -22.61
CA THR A 66 -23.39 -4.39 -22.14
C THR A 66 -23.28 -4.73 -20.66
N GLY A 67 -24.35 -4.62 -19.89
CA GLY A 67 -24.37 -4.98 -18.47
C GLY A 67 -24.85 -6.42 -18.28
N ALA A 68 -24.06 -7.25 -17.61
CA ALA A 68 -24.45 -8.60 -17.25
C ALA A 68 -25.62 -8.63 -16.24
N GLY A 69 -26.24 -9.80 -16.08
CA GLY A 69 -27.32 -10.07 -15.14
C GLY A 69 -28.68 -10.27 -15.81
N THR A 70 -29.70 -10.53 -14.98
CA THR A 70 -31.06 -10.79 -15.45
C THR A 70 -31.77 -9.48 -15.80
N LYS A 71 -32.31 -9.40 -17.02
CA LYS A 71 -33.08 -8.25 -17.53
C LYS A 71 -34.55 -8.65 -17.62
N THR A 72 -35.41 -7.98 -16.87
CA THR A 72 -36.86 -8.16 -16.94
C THR A 72 -37.44 -7.19 -17.94
N ILE A 73 -38.12 -7.70 -18.97
CA ILE A 73 -38.65 -6.88 -20.06
C ILE A 73 -40.10 -6.51 -19.74
N THR A 74 -40.43 -5.24 -19.91
CA THR A 74 -41.80 -4.71 -19.81
C THR A 74 -42.21 -4.12 -21.15
N ALA A 75 -43.37 -4.55 -21.65
CA ALA A 75 -44.00 -3.98 -22.83
C ALA A 75 -45.24 -3.16 -22.45
N THR A 76 -45.39 -1.99 -23.06
CA THR A 76 -46.56 -1.10 -22.88
C THR A 76 -47.18 -0.80 -24.23
N VAL A 77 -48.46 -1.16 -24.41
CA VAL A 77 -49.24 -0.93 -25.61
C VAL A 77 -50.12 0.30 -25.40
N GLY A 78 -49.78 1.42 -26.04
CA GLY A 78 -50.40 2.71 -25.74
C GLY A 78 -50.20 3.11 -24.27
N SER A 79 -51.28 3.10 -23.48
CA SER A 79 -51.24 3.35 -22.02
C SER A 79 -51.28 2.07 -21.17
N VAL A 80 -51.42 0.89 -21.78
CA VAL A 80 -51.61 -0.38 -21.07
C VAL A 80 -50.29 -1.13 -20.96
N THR A 81 -49.81 -1.33 -19.74
CA THR A 81 -48.66 -2.20 -19.48
C THR A 81 -49.09 -3.66 -19.50
N LEU A 82 -48.42 -4.49 -20.31
CA LEU A 82 -48.69 -5.92 -20.35
C LEU A 82 -48.24 -6.60 -19.05
N GLY A 83 -49.06 -7.53 -18.55
CA GLY A 83 -48.74 -8.29 -17.33
C GLY A 83 -47.62 -9.33 -17.52
N GLN A 84 -47.41 -9.80 -18.76
CA GLN A 84 -46.34 -10.75 -19.08
C GLN A 84 -44.99 -10.03 -19.13
N LYS A 85 -44.03 -10.50 -18.33
CA LYS A 85 -42.69 -9.90 -18.20
C LYS A 85 -41.60 -10.96 -18.36
N PRO A 86 -41.27 -11.38 -19.59
CA PRO A 86 -40.20 -12.36 -19.79
C PRO A 86 -38.85 -11.78 -19.34
N THR A 87 -37.95 -12.66 -18.96
CA THR A 87 -36.58 -12.32 -18.54
C THR A 87 -35.57 -12.80 -19.57
N VAL A 88 -34.50 -12.03 -19.75
CA VAL A 88 -33.32 -12.42 -20.52
C VAL A 88 -32.12 -12.37 -19.59
N THR A 89 -31.42 -13.49 -19.46
CA THR A 89 -30.14 -13.52 -18.74
C THR A 89 -29.04 -13.03 -19.67
N VAL A 90 -28.27 -12.03 -19.22
CA VAL A 90 -27.09 -11.54 -19.93
C VAL A 90 -25.84 -12.05 -19.20
N ASP A 91 -25.12 -12.97 -19.81
CA ASP A 91 -23.85 -13.45 -19.28
C ASP A 91 -22.72 -12.44 -19.59
N PRO A 92 -21.73 -12.25 -18.70
CA PRO A 92 -20.56 -11.44 -18.98
C PRO A 92 -19.84 -11.88 -20.27
N ALA A 93 -19.18 -10.95 -20.94
CA ALA A 93 -18.29 -11.30 -22.04
C ALA A 93 -17.00 -11.95 -21.51
N SER A 94 -16.17 -12.47 -22.42
CA SER A 94 -14.87 -13.03 -22.05
C SER A 94 -13.99 -11.98 -21.36
N ALA A 95 -13.22 -12.41 -20.36
CA ALA A 95 -12.28 -11.55 -19.66
C ALA A 95 -11.31 -10.89 -20.65
N SER A 96 -11.00 -9.61 -20.40
CA SER A 96 -10.02 -8.83 -21.17
C SER A 96 -8.90 -8.26 -20.31
N ARG A 97 -9.14 -8.10 -19.00
CA ARG A 97 -8.16 -7.56 -18.06
C ARG A 97 -8.34 -8.08 -16.64
N LEU A 98 -7.28 -7.98 -15.86
CA LEU A 98 -7.30 -8.15 -14.41
C LEU A 98 -7.39 -6.77 -13.73
N VAL A 99 -7.95 -6.72 -12.53
CA VAL A 99 -8.00 -5.53 -11.68
C VAL A 99 -7.85 -5.93 -10.22
N PHE A 100 -7.01 -5.24 -9.45
CA PHE A 100 -6.98 -5.36 -7.99
C PHE A 100 -8.25 -4.76 -7.38
N THR A 101 -9.11 -5.62 -6.83
CA THR A 101 -10.36 -5.22 -6.16
C THR A 101 -10.25 -5.17 -4.64
N VAL A 102 -9.25 -5.87 -4.07
CA VAL A 102 -8.79 -5.65 -2.69
C VAL A 102 -7.28 -5.47 -2.75
N GLN A 103 -6.83 -4.27 -2.39
CA GLN A 103 -5.42 -3.85 -2.45
C GLN A 103 -4.61 -4.48 -1.30
N PRO A 104 -3.32 -4.75 -1.49
CA PRO A 104 -2.42 -5.03 -0.37
C PRO A 104 -2.35 -3.80 0.56
N SER A 105 -2.17 -4.07 1.84
CA SER A 105 -2.08 -3.07 2.90
C SER A 105 -0.72 -3.13 3.57
N GLN A 106 -0.46 -2.19 4.48
CA GLN A 106 0.70 -2.27 5.35
C GLN A 106 0.71 -3.60 6.11
N VAL A 107 1.85 -4.27 6.05
CA VAL A 107 2.07 -5.60 6.64
C VAL A 107 3.37 -5.62 7.41
N VAL A 108 3.51 -6.66 8.20
CA VAL A 108 4.68 -6.94 9.01
C VAL A 108 5.47 -8.03 8.32
N ILE A 109 6.79 -7.90 8.28
CA ILE A 109 7.69 -8.88 7.67
C ILE A 109 7.38 -10.28 8.16
N GLY A 110 7.25 -11.22 7.22
CA GLY A 110 6.87 -12.61 7.50
C GLY A 110 5.40 -12.86 7.84
N ASN A 111 4.58 -11.83 8.12
CA ASN A 111 3.14 -11.99 8.29
C ASN A 111 2.41 -11.93 6.94
N ALA A 112 1.26 -12.61 6.87
CA ALA A 112 0.38 -12.53 5.71
C ALA A 112 -0.23 -11.12 5.57
N ILE A 113 -0.29 -10.62 4.34
CA ILE A 113 -0.96 -9.37 3.99
C ILE A 113 -2.46 -9.53 4.28
N GLN A 114 -3.02 -8.60 5.06
CA GLN A 114 -4.43 -8.61 5.48
C GLN A 114 -5.09 -7.23 5.29
N PRO A 115 -6.31 -7.15 4.72
CA PRO A 115 -7.14 -8.26 4.25
C PRO A 115 -6.52 -8.97 3.04
N ALA A 116 -6.96 -10.21 2.78
CA ALA A 116 -6.51 -11.00 1.64
C ALA A 116 -6.60 -10.20 0.34
N VAL A 117 -5.54 -10.24 -0.46
CA VAL A 117 -5.48 -9.54 -1.75
C VAL A 117 -6.43 -10.24 -2.72
N VAL A 118 -7.22 -9.45 -3.46
CA VAL A 118 -8.20 -9.98 -4.41
C VAL A 118 -8.02 -9.34 -5.77
N VAL A 119 -7.93 -10.18 -6.80
CA VAL A 119 -7.86 -9.77 -8.20
C VAL A 119 -9.10 -10.30 -8.92
N THR A 120 -9.77 -9.41 -9.66
CA THR A 120 -10.97 -9.75 -10.42
C THR A 120 -10.70 -9.62 -11.92
N ALA A 121 -11.10 -10.62 -12.68
CA ALA A 121 -11.08 -10.60 -14.14
C ALA A 121 -12.34 -9.90 -14.67
N LEU A 122 -12.14 -8.82 -15.43
CA LEU A 122 -13.22 -8.03 -16.01
C LEU A 122 -13.27 -8.20 -17.53
N ASP A 123 -14.49 -8.20 -18.06
CA ASP A 123 -14.74 -8.10 -19.48
C ASP A 123 -14.55 -6.64 -19.99
N PRO A 124 -14.58 -6.39 -21.31
CA PRO A 124 -14.42 -5.04 -21.87
C PRO A 124 -15.47 -4.02 -21.39
N PHE A 125 -16.59 -4.49 -20.85
CA PHE A 125 -17.72 -3.68 -20.38
C PHE A 125 -17.74 -3.54 -18.85
N GLN A 126 -16.66 -3.92 -18.15
CA GLN A 126 -16.51 -3.86 -16.70
C GLN A 126 -17.42 -4.81 -15.92
N ASN A 127 -17.95 -5.86 -16.56
CA ASN A 127 -18.59 -6.95 -15.82
C ASN A 127 -17.53 -7.92 -15.31
N ILE A 128 -17.80 -8.55 -14.16
CA ILE A 128 -16.98 -9.68 -13.69
C ILE A 128 -17.17 -10.82 -14.69
N ALA A 129 -16.08 -11.24 -15.34
CA ALA A 129 -16.09 -12.33 -16.30
C ALA A 129 -16.21 -13.68 -15.57
N THR A 130 -17.42 -14.05 -15.16
CA THR A 130 -17.66 -15.20 -14.26
C THR A 130 -17.24 -16.55 -14.84
N SER A 131 -17.13 -16.68 -16.16
CA SER A 131 -16.61 -17.89 -16.81
C SER A 131 -15.08 -17.98 -16.82
N PHE A 132 -14.36 -16.94 -16.39
CA PHE A 132 -12.90 -16.95 -16.30
C PHE A 132 -12.46 -17.82 -15.11
N ALA A 133 -11.72 -18.89 -15.42
CA ALA A 133 -11.24 -19.88 -14.45
C ALA A 133 -9.72 -20.14 -14.53
N SER A 134 -9.00 -19.39 -15.36
CA SER A 134 -7.54 -19.54 -15.49
C SER A 134 -6.80 -19.04 -14.26
N THR A 135 -5.54 -19.47 -14.13
CA THR A 135 -4.66 -19.07 -13.03
C THR A 135 -4.19 -17.63 -13.16
N VAL A 136 -4.39 -16.85 -12.10
CA VAL A 136 -3.78 -15.54 -11.89
C VAL A 136 -2.50 -15.74 -11.08
N VAL A 137 -1.40 -15.16 -11.56
CA VAL A 137 -0.08 -15.22 -10.94
C VAL A 137 0.27 -13.84 -10.38
N MET A 138 0.71 -13.83 -9.12
CA MET A 138 1.18 -12.66 -8.39
C MET A 138 2.71 -12.62 -8.40
N ALA A 139 3.28 -11.43 -8.61
CA ALA A 139 4.71 -11.18 -8.49
C ALA A 139 4.98 -9.80 -7.87
N ILE A 140 6.19 -9.57 -7.38
CA ILE A 140 6.63 -8.22 -6.97
C ILE A 140 6.77 -7.36 -8.22
N GLY A 141 6.15 -6.18 -8.21
CA GLY A 141 6.28 -5.17 -9.25
C GLY A 141 7.46 -4.24 -8.98
N ASN A 142 7.31 -3.39 -7.98
CA ASN A 142 8.40 -2.59 -7.42
C ASN A 142 8.95 -3.28 -6.18
N ASP A 143 10.21 -3.67 -6.23
CA ASP A 143 10.94 -4.17 -5.07
C ASP A 143 11.50 -2.98 -4.29
N ALA A 144 10.96 -2.76 -3.09
CA ALA A 144 11.33 -1.67 -2.20
C ALA A 144 12.29 -2.08 -1.07
N SER A 145 12.91 -3.25 -1.20
CA SER A 145 13.88 -3.76 -0.24
C SER A 145 15.15 -2.90 -0.16
N LEU A 146 15.72 -2.82 1.04
CA LEU A 146 16.88 -1.96 1.31
C LEU A 146 18.23 -2.69 1.20
N LEU A 147 18.26 -4.01 1.46
CA LEU A 147 19.50 -4.78 1.62
C LEU A 147 19.67 -5.85 0.54
N GLN A 148 18.60 -6.60 0.25
CA GLN A 148 18.58 -7.66 -0.75
C GLN A 148 17.17 -7.78 -1.33
N ASN A 149 17.07 -8.25 -2.58
CA ASN A 149 15.78 -8.43 -3.24
C ASN A 149 14.82 -9.27 -2.39
N ALA A 150 13.58 -8.82 -2.34
CA ALA A 150 12.53 -9.47 -1.57
C ALA A 150 11.98 -10.70 -2.29
N ASN A 151 11.55 -11.71 -1.51
CA ASN A 151 10.76 -12.83 -1.98
C ASN A 151 9.29 -12.63 -1.62
N LEU A 152 8.42 -12.88 -2.61
CA LEU A 152 6.99 -13.02 -2.38
C LEU A 152 6.69 -14.46 -1.97
N GLY A 153 6.34 -14.65 -0.71
CA GLY A 153 5.92 -15.93 -0.13
C GLY A 153 4.40 -16.13 -0.18
N GLY A 154 3.96 -17.30 0.30
CA GLY A 154 2.56 -17.72 0.26
C GLY A 154 2.13 -18.34 -1.08
N THR A 155 0.82 -18.40 -1.30
CA THR A 155 0.23 -18.93 -2.54
C THR A 155 0.23 -17.86 -3.61
N THR A 156 1.20 -17.86 -4.52
CA THR A 156 1.36 -16.82 -5.56
C THR A 156 0.64 -17.11 -6.88
N ALA A 157 0.01 -18.27 -7.03
CA ALA A 157 -0.72 -18.65 -8.23
C ALA A 157 -2.07 -19.27 -7.85
N VAL A 158 -3.17 -18.61 -8.23
CA VAL A 158 -4.54 -19.00 -7.83
C VAL A 158 -5.45 -19.08 -9.06
N PRO A 159 -6.12 -20.21 -9.34
CA PRO A 159 -7.18 -20.28 -10.34
C PRO A 159 -8.37 -19.42 -9.91
N ALA A 160 -8.87 -18.58 -10.82
CA ALA A 160 -10.03 -17.76 -10.53
C ALA A 160 -11.29 -18.63 -10.37
N THR A 161 -12.15 -18.27 -9.42
CA THR A 161 -13.50 -18.85 -9.26
C THR A 161 -14.51 -17.74 -9.48
N ASN A 162 -15.45 -17.94 -10.40
CA ASN A 162 -16.40 -16.90 -10.83
C ASN A 162 -15.70 -15.59 -11.24
N GLY A 163 -14.54 -15.68 -11.91
CA GLY A 163 -13.75 -14.53 -12.33
C GLY A 163 -12.94 -13.85 -11.22
N VAL A 164 -12.90 -14.41 -10.00
CA VAL A 164 -12.20 -13.81 -8.85
C VAL A 164 -11.10 -14.75 -8.34
N ALA A 165 -9.88 -14.23 -8.21
CA ALA A 165 -8.75 -14.89 -7.56
C ALA A 165 -8.44 -14.21 -6.22
N THR A 166 -8.41 -14.98 -5.13
CA THR A 166 -8.13 -14.49 -3.77
C THR A 166 -6.83 -15.09 -3.27
N PHE A 167 -5.95 -14.24 -2.75
CA PHE A 167 -4.63 -14.58 -2.26
C PHE A 167 -4.57 -14.34 -0.73
N PRO A 168 -4.84 -15.37 0.09
CA PRO A 168 -5.08 -15.19 1.53
C PRO A 168 -3.80 -15.11 2.39
N ASP A 169 -2.65 -15.51 1.85
CA ASP A 169 -1.45 -15.86 2.60
C ASP A 169 -0.17 -15.24 2.03
N LEU A 170 -0.27 -14.22 1.17
CA LEU A 170 0.90 -13.55 0.60
C LEU A 170 1.75 -12.89 1.69
N THR A 171 3.05 -13.09 1.63
CA THR A 171 4.04 -12.50 2.56
C THR A 171 5.18 -11.85 1.79
N ILE A 172 5.82 -10.84 2.38
CA ILE A 172 7.11 -10.31 1.92
C ILE A 172 8.15 -10.52 3.02
N ASP A 173 9.32 -11.01 2.65
CA ASP A 173 10.40 -11.39 3.58
C ASP A 173 11.47 -10.31 3.77
N GLN A 174 11.26 -9.10 3.25
CA GLN A 174 12.16 -7.95 3.41
C GLN A 174 11.38 -6.70 3.82
N LEU A 175 12.01 -5.86 4.64
CA LEU A 175 11.49 -4.55 4.99
C LEU A 175 11.51 -3.62 3.78
N GLY A 176 10.62 -2.63 3.74
CA GLY A 176 10.64 -1.62 2.68
C GLY A 176 9.33 -0.84 2.57
N VAL A 177 9.45 0.38 2.05
CA VAL A 177 8.33 1.31 1.82
C VAL A 177 8.14 1.47 0.32
N GLY A 178 6.92 1.20 -0.17
CA GLY A 178 6.57 1.39 -1.58
C GLY A 178 6.65 0.12 -2.44
N TYR A 179 6.50 -1.06 -1.82
CA TYR A 179 6.31 -2.29 -2.59
C TYR A 179 5.05 -2.22 -3.45
N THR A 180 5.09 -2.77 -4.66
CA THR A 180 3.87 -3.04 -5.43
C THR A 180 3.83 -4.51 -5.84
N LEU A 181 2.62 -5.02 -6.09
CA LEU A 181 2.41 -6.35 -6.65
C LEU A 181 1.86 -6.23 -8.07
N THR A 182 2.20 -7.19 -8.92
CA THR A 182 1.64 -7.33 -10.28
C THR A 182 0.81 -8.60 -10.38
N ALA A 183 -0.36 -8.48 -11.01
CA ALA A 183 -1.25 -9.60 -11.27
C ALA A 183 -1.29 -9.89 -12.77
N ASN A 184 -0.94 -11.13 -13.16
CA ASN A 184 -0.83 -11.53 -14.55
C ASN A 184 -1.58 -12.84 -14.83
N SER A 185 -2.15 -12.95 -16.03
CA SER A 185 -2.72 -14.19 -16.57
C SER A 185 -2.56 -14.17 -18.09
N THR A 186 -2.29 -15.33 -18.69
CA THR A 186 -2.13 -15.46 -20.14
C THR A 186 -3.34 -14.89 -20.89
N GLY A 187 -3.09 -14.03 -21.88
CA GLY A 187 -4.12 -13.47 -22.75
C GLY A 187 -4.92 -12.29 -22.16
N LEU A 188 -4.64 -11.87 -20.92
CA LEU A 188 -5.26 -10.70 -20.30
C LEU A 188 -4.27 -9.55 -20.14
N ILE A 189 -4.79 -8.33 -20.14
CA ILE A 189 -4.04 -7.16 -19.66
C ILE A 189 -3.93 -7.28 -18.13
N GLY A 190 -2.69 -7.33 -17.61
CA GLY A 190 -2.42 -7.39 -16.17
C GLY A 190 -2.70 -6.06 -15.45
N ASP A 191 -2.51 -6.06 -14.13
CA ASP A 191 -2.66 -4.87 -13.29
C ASP A 191 -1.53 -4.78 -12.26
N THR A 192 -1.30 -3.58 -11.72
CA THR A 192 -0.32 -3.31 -10.66
C THR A 192 -1.03 -2.70 -9.45
N SER A 193 -0.73 -3.19 -8.26
CA SER A 193 -1.33 -2.69 -7.02
C SER A 193 -0.88 -1.27 -6.68
N ASN A 194 -1.61 -0.63 -5.77
CA ASN A 194 -1.10 0.53 -5.05
C ASN A 194 0.16 0.16 -4.24
N PRO A 195 1.05 1.13 -3.94
CA PRO A 195 2.19 0.90 -3.07
C PRO A 195 1.76 0.56 -1.64
N PHE A 196 2.50 -0.34 -0.99
CA PHE A 196 2.32 -0.70 0.43
C PHE A 196 3.67 -0.85 1.14
N THR A 197 3.63 -0.95 2.47
CA THR A 197 4.82 -0.97 3.34
C THR A 197 4.93 -2.29 4.09
N VAL A 198 6.16 -2.80 4.19
CA VAL A 198 6.52 -3.97 5.00
C VAL A 198 7.38 -3.50 6.17
N LEU A 199 6.85 -3.60 7.39
CA LEU A 199 7.48 -3.14 8.63
C LEU A 199 7.96 -4.32 9.47
N SER A 200 8.79 -4.06 10.48
CA SER A 200 9.07 -5.02 11.55
C SER A 200 8.12 -4.78 12.73
N LEU A 201 7.55 -5.84 13.31
CA LEU A 201 6.83 -5.78 14.59
C LEU A 201 7.67 -6.30 15.76
N LEU A 202 8.92 -6.71 15.55
CA LEU A 202 9.66 -7.28 16.66
C LEU A 202 9.72 -6.20 17.76
N PRO A 203 9.17 -6.48 18.96
CA PRO A 203 9.37 -5.58 20.08
C PRO A 203 10.89 -5.50 20.25
N CYS A 204 11.42 -4.29 20.40
CA CYS A 204 12.86 -4.02 20.42
C CYS A 204 13.71 -5.07 21.18
N ARG A 205 13.16 -5.70 22.24
CA ARG A 205 13.77 -6.81 23.01
C ARG A 205 14.14 -8.07 22.22
N ASP A 206 13.44 -8.38 21.13
CA ASP A 206 13.65 -9.60 20.34
C ASP A 206 14.57 -9.33 19.14
N LEU A 207 14.82 -8.05 18.82
CA LEU A 207 15.78 -7.58 17.81
C LEU A 207 17.18 -7.38 18.38
N PHE A 208 17.27 -6.94 19.63
CA PHE A 208 18.52 -6.46 20.18
C PHE A 208 18.80 -7.02 21.58
N HIS A 209 20.01 -7.55 21.76
CA HIS A 209 20.57 -7.77 23.09
C HIS A 209 21.31 -6.52 23.55
N VAL A 210 20.69 -5.73 24.43
CA VAL A 210 21.30 -4.52 24.99
C VAL A 210 22.48 -4.88 25.90
N GLU A 211 23.67 -4.37 25.59
CA GLU A 211 24.88 -4.63 26.36
C GLU A 211 25.09 -3.57 27.45
N MET A 212 25.01 -2.29 27.08
CA MET A 212 25.23 -1.18 27.99
C MET A 212 24.56 0.11 27.52
N VAL A 213 24.29 1.01 28.46
CA VAL A 213 23.98 2.40 28.13
C VAL A 213 25.28 3.07 27.67
N TYR A 214 25.27 3.62 26.47
CA TYR A 214 26.43 4.30 25.88
C TYR A 214 26.40 5.81 26.16
N ALA A 215 25.25 6.45 25.92
CA ALA A 215 25.11 7.89 26.07
C ALA A 215 23.70 8.31 26.49
N HIS A 216 23.62 9.47 27.13
CA HIS A 216 22.39 10.15 27.51
C HIS A 216 22.26 11.47 26.76
N GLY A 217 21.12 11.66 26.11
CA GLY A 217 20.71 12.96 25.56
C GLY A 217 19.46 13.48 26.28
N PRO A 218 19.08 14.75 26.04
CA PRO A 218 17.91 15.36 26.69
C PRO A 218 16.59 14.60 26.46
N VAL A 219 16.39 14.04 25.26
CA VAL A 219 15.15 13.33 24.87
C VAL A 219 15.45 11.97 24.26
N SER A 220 16.65 11.43 24.50
CA SER A 220 17.06 10.15 23.92
C SER A 220 18.07 9.44 24.81
N ARG A 221 18.08 8.11 24.74
CA ARG A 221 19.17 7.27 25.27
C ARG A 221 19.77 6.47 24.14
N VAL A 222 21.08 6.31 24.17
CA VAL A 222 21.81 5.48 23.21
C VAL A 222 22.41 4.30 23.95
N TYR A 223 22.19 3.11 23.43
CA TYR A 223 22.70 1.86 23.94
C TYR A 223 23.68 1.26 22.94
N VAL A 224 24.72 0.60 23.43
CA VAL A 224 25.38 -0.44 22.63
C VAL A 224 24.54 -1.69 22.77
N ALA A 225 24.13 -2.25 21.64
CA ALA A 225 23.39 -3.50 21.61
C ALA A 225 23.96 -4.42 20.53
N ARG A 226 23.64 -5.71 20.59
CA ARG A 226 23.85 -6.63 19.47
C ARG A 226 22.55 -6.87 18.75
N ASP A 227 22.58 -6.74 17.44
CA ASP A 227 21.55 -7.29 16.58
C ASP A 227 21.49 -8.82 16.77
N VAL A 228 20.29 -9.36 17.02
CA VAL A 228 20.10 -10.79 17.34
C VAL A 228 20.28 -11.69 16.11
N GLU A 229 20.00 -11.19 14.92
CA GLU A 229 20.07 -11.97 13.68
C GLU A 229 21.52 -12.17 13.22
N TYR A 230 22.30 -11.09 13.21
CA TYR A 230 23.68 -11.07 12.69
C TYR A 230 24.75 -11.03 13.80
N ASN A 231 24.36 -10.91 15.06
CA ASN A 231 25.26 -10.80 16.21
C ASN A 231 26.27 -9.63 16.10
N GLN A 232 25.87 -8.55 15.41
CA GLN A 232 26.70 -7.37 15.16
C GLN A 232 26.42 -6.25 16.17
N PRO A 233 27.45 -5.50 16.60
CA PRO A 233 27.25 -4.35 17.48
C PRO A 233 26.57 -3.19 16.73
N VAL A 234 25.56 -2.61 17.36
CA VAL A 234 24.79 -1.47 16.85
C VAL A 234 24.64 -0.40 17.92
N ALA A 235 24.52 0.86 17.48
CA ALA A 235 24.08 1.95 18.34
C ALA A 235 22.55 2.00 18.29
N LEU A 236 21.89 1.60 19.37
CA LEU A 236 20.44 1.61 19.50
C LEU A 236 19.99 2.87 20.22
N LYS A 237 19.32 3.76 19.49
CA LYS A 237 18.79 5.01 20.03
C LYS A 237 17.30 4.87 20.34
N VAL A 238 16.91 5.31 21.54
CA VAL A 238 15.54 5.21 22.07
C VAL A 238 15.07 6.58 22.52
N MET A 239 13.87 6.98 22.11
CA MET A 239 13.23 8.26 22.41
C MET A 239 11.82 8.01 22.95
N PRO A 240 11.33 8.80 23.92
CA PRO A 240 9.99 8.60 24.48
C PRO A 240 8.91 8.76 23.41
N ARG A 241 7.77 8.09 23.57
CA ARG A 241 6.55 8.35 22.79
C ARG A 241 5.47 8.84 23.73
N GLY A 242 5.06 10.09 23.56
CA GLY A 242 4.00 10.70 24.35
C GLY A 242 2.64 10.08 24.03
N PRO A 243 1.68 10.07 24.96
CA PRO A 243 0.34 9.52 24.71
C PRO A 243 -0.43 10.19 23.56
N GLN A 244 -0.05 11.42 23.18
CA GLN A 244 -0.66 12.16 22.07
C GLN A 244 -0.03 11.84 20.71
N ALA A 245 1.05 11.06 20.67
CA ALA A 245 1.69 10.64 19.43
C ALA A 245 0.84 9.56 18.75
N GLY A 246 -0.14 10.02 17.96
CA GLY A 246 -1.00 9.17 17.15
C GLY A 246 -0.30 8.55 15.94
N ALA A 247 -1.07 7.85 15.11
CA ALA A 247 -0.57 7.16 13.92
C ALA A 247 0.22 8.07 12.97
N HIS A 248 -0.16 9.34 12.86
CA HIS A 248 0.52 10.32 12.01
C HIS A 248 1.99 10.57 12.41
N ALA A 249 2.30 10.62 13.71
CA ALA A 249 3.67 10.80 14.19
C ALA A 249 4.54 9.57 13.94
N GLU A 250 3.94 8.38 14.00
CA GLU A 250 4.61 7.12 13.69
C GLU A 250 4.89 6.97 12.19
N GLU A 251 3.92 7.35 11.35
CA GLU A 251 4.09 7.39 9.89
C GLU A 251 5.21 8.34 9.50
N ALA A 252 5.18 9.59 9.97
CA ALA A 252 6.23 10.58 9.69
C ALA A 252 7.61 10.14 10.21
N PHE A 253 7.66 9.44 11.35
CA PHE A 253 8.89 8.85 11.88
C PHE A 253 9.47 7.79 10.96
N HIS A 254 8.62 6.85 10.48
CA HIS A 254 9.06 5.81 9.55
C HIS A 254 9.46 6.40 8.19
N GLU A 255 8.77 7.43 7.68
CA GLU A 255 9.18 8.16 6.48
C GLU A 255 10.55 8.83 6.64
N ALA A 256 10.78 9.52 7.75
CA ALA A 256 12.07 10.17 8.04
C ALA A 256 13.20 9.14 8.19
N ALA A 257 12.92 8.01 8.85
CA ALA A 257 13.88 6.92 9.00
C ALA A 257 14.20 6.24 7.66
N ALA A 258 13.20 6.03 6.81
CA ALA A 258 13.40 5.48 5.47
C ALA A 258 14.23 6.41 4.59
N ALA A 259 13.97 7.72 4.64
CA ALA A 259 14.80 8.73 3.97
C ALA A 259 16.25 8.71 4.49
N ALA A 260 16.46 8.59 5.80
CA ALA A 260 17.82 8.48 6.35
C ALA A 260 18.50 7.15 5.98
N ALA A 261 17.76 6.05 5.84
CA ALA A 261 18.32 4.73 5.51
C ALA A 261 18.93 4.67 4.10
N VAL A 262 18.43 5.47 3.15
CA VAL A 262 19.00 5.54 1.79
C VAL A 262 20.32 6.34 1.72
N LEU A 263 20.64 7.10 2.77
CA LEU A 263 21.87 7.90 2.83
C LEU A 263 23.08 6.99 3.07
N THR A 264 23.73 6.59 1.98
CA THR A 264 24.96 5.79 2.01
C THR A 264 26.17 6.66 1.69
N HIS A 265 27.06 6.83 2.67
CA HIS A 265 28.30 7.58 2.50
C HIS A 265 29.36 7.13 3.52
N PRO A 266 30.67 7.06 3.16
CA PRO A 266 31.72 6.62 4.10
C PRO A 266 31.79 7.42 5.41
N HIS A 267 31.37 8.69 5.38
CA HIS A 267 31.39 9.59 6.54
C HIS A 267 30.02 9.77 7.21
N VAL A 268 29.05 8.89 6.94
CA VAL A 268 27.73 8.85 7.60
C VAL A 268 27.55 7.51 8.28
N THR A 269 26.89 7.49 9.45
CA THR A 269 26.44 6.24 10.07
C THR A 269 25.18 5.74 9.35
N PRO A 270 25.21 4.58 8.68
CA PRO A 270 24.01 4.03 8.05
C PRO A 270 22.96 3.68 9.12
N LEU A 271 21.70 3.97 8.80
CA LEU A 271 20.55 3.54 9.59
C LEU A 271 20.13 2.15 9.12
N TYR A 272 20.10 1.19 10.05
CA TYR A 272 19.76 -0.21 9.73
C TYR A 272 18.27 -0.50 9.91
N SER A 273 17.67 -0.02 11.00
CA SER A 273 16.28 -0.30 11.31
C SER A 273 15.69 0.77 12.21
N ALA A 274 14.38 0.92 12.16
CA ALA A 274 13.62 1.83 13.00
C ALA A 274 12.26 1.21 13.32
N GLY A 275 11.69 1.62 14.46
CA GLY A 275 10.35 1.20 14.84
C GLY A 275 9.80 2.02 16.00
N ALA A 276 8.54 1.77 16.30
CA ALA A 276 7.84 2.38 17.41
C ALA A 276 7.17 1.32 18.29
N THR A 277 6.98 1.67 19.55
CA THR A 277 6.11 0.96 20.50
C THR A 277 5.09 1.95 21.05
N ASP A 278 4.18 1.50 21.91
CA ASP A 278 3.26 2.40 22.63
C ASP A 278 3.99 3.40 23.56
N ARG A 279 5.28 3.19 23.85
CA ARG A 279 6.03 3.94 24.88
C ARG A 279 7.25 4.69 24.36
N PHE A 280 7.81 4.27 23.23
CA PHE A 280 9.04 4.85 22.70
C PHE A 280 9.18 4.60 21.20
N PHE A 281 9.85 5.53 20.52
CA PHE A 281 10.45 5.37 19.21
C PHE A 281 11.87 4.83 19.36
N TRP A 282 12.34 4.07 18.39
CA TRP A 282 13.71 3.56 18.38
C TRP A 282 14.26 3.45 16.96
N TYR A 283 15.57 3.60 16.82
CA TYR A 283 16.29 3.25 15.60
C TYR A 283 17.71 2.76 15.90
N SER A 284 18.27 1.94 15.02
CA SER A 284 19.62 1.40 15.12
C SER A 284 20.50 1.91 13.99
N THR A 285 21.73 2.28 14.30
CA THR A 285 22.76 2.64 13.32
C THR A 285 24.02 1.81 13.52
N GLU A 286 24.99 1.98 12.62
CA GLU A 286 26.37 1.56 12.85
C GLU A 286 26.85 2.01 14.24
N PHE A 287 27.39 1.06 15.02
CA PHE A 287 28.14 1.40 16.21
C PHE A 287 29.56 1.80 15.81
N VAL A 288 29.92 3.05 16.08
CA VAL A 288 31.26 3.59 15.78
C VAL A 288 32.13 3.48 17.04
N PRO A 289 33.08 2.52 17.11
CA PRO A 289 34.00 2.44 18.22
C PRO A 289 34.96 3.63 18.18
N GLY A 290 34.88 4.51 19.19
CA GLY A 290 35.68 5.74 19.26
C GLY A 290 35.05 6.76 20.20
N CYS A 291 35.22 8.06 19.90
CA CYS A 291 34.68 9.14 20.72
C CYS A 291 33.99 10.20 19.84
N SER A 292 33.26 11.13 20.46
CA SER A 292 32.74 12.27 19.74
C SER A 292 33.81 13.33 19.51
N LEU A 293 33.62 14.17 18.49
CA LEU A 293 34.44 15.35 18.27
C LEU A 293 34.36 16.30 19.49
N ALA A 294 33.23 16.33 20.19
CA ALA A 294 33.09 17.07 21.45
C ALA A 294 34.08 16.57 22.52
N ASP A 295 34.23 15.25 22.68
CA ASP A 295 35.18 14.67 23.64
C ASP A 295 36.62 15.05 23.29
N THR A 296 36.95 14.98 22.00
CA THR A 296 38.27 15.37 21.47
C THR A 296 38.56 16.84 21.72
N LEU A 297 37.58 17.72 21.48
CA LEU A 297 37.70 19.16 21.72
C LEU A 297 37.79 19.52 23.20
N HIS A 298 37.15 18.76 24.08
CA HIS A 298 37.12 19.04 25.51
C HIS A 298 38.40 18.55 26.22
N THR A 299 38.96 17.43 25.77
CA THR A 299 40.11 16.77 26.42
C THR A 299 41.45 17.02 25.73
N GLY A 300 41.41 17.49 24.48
CA GLY A 300 42.59 17.67 23.64
C GLY A 300 43.26 19.04 23.78
N SER A 301 44.52 19.11 23.33
CA SER A 301 45.14 20.38 22.97
C SER A 301 44.46 20.94 21.71
N PRO A 302 44.54 22.27 21.45
CA PRO A 302 44.03 22.85 20.21
C PRO A 302 44.50 22.05 18.99
N MET A 303 43.56 21.62 18.16
CA MET A 303 43.87 20.87 16.95
C MET A 303 44.69 21.73 15.98
N ASP A 304 45.67 21.12 15.31
CA ASP A 304 46.36 21.81 14.24
C ASP A 304 45.42 22.05 13.04
N LEU A 305 45.83 22.99 12.18
CA LEU A 305 45.02 23.40 11.04
C LEU A 305 44.78 22.24 10.05
N GLU A 306 45.75 21.33 9.89
CA GLU A 306 45.63 20.22 8.96
C GLU A 306 44.56 19.22 9.42
N ALA A 307 44.53 18.88 10.70
CA ALA A 307 43.50 18.06 11.32
C ALA A 307 42.13 18.71 11.21
N CYS A 308 42.03 20.02 11.49
CA CYS A 308 40.78 20.78 11.35
C CYS A 308 40.23 20.73 9.92
N LEU A 309 41.09 20.93 8.92
CA LEU A 309 40.70 20.89 7.51
C LEU A 309 40.26 19.49 7.08
N LYS A 310 40.95 18.43 7.53
CA LYS A 310 40.55 17.04 7.26
C LYS A 310 39.17 16.72 7.84
N LEU A 311 38.91 17.12 9.08
CA LEU A 311 37.60 16.92 9.71
C LEU A 311 36.50 17.70 8.96
N ALA A 312 36.76 18.97 8.65
CA ALA A 312 35.80 19.82 7.95
C ALA A 312 35.45 19.27 6.56
N ASP A 313 36.44 18.76 5.81
CA ASP A 313 36.24 18.16 4.49
C ASP A 313 35.36 16.91 4.57
N GLN A 314 35.63 16.00 5.52
CA GLN A 314 34.84 14.78 5.70
C GLN A 314 33.40 15.07 6.15
N ILE A 315 33.21 16.03 7.06
CA ILE A 315 31.88 16.49 7.50
C ILE A 315 31.14 17.12 6.32
N ALA A 316 31.79 17.99 5.54
CA ALA A 316 31.18 18.63 4.38
C ALA A 316 30.76 17.61 3.32
N ALA A 317 31.57 16.59 3.05
CA ALA A 317 31.24 15.51 2.13
C ALA A 317 30.01 14.70 2.60
N ALA A 318 29.90 14.41 3.90
CA ALA A 318 28.73 13.75 4.47
C ALA A 318 27.44 14.59 4.31
N LEU A 319 27.52 15.90 4.58
CA LEU A 319 26.39 16.82 4.43
C LEU A 319 25.99 17.02 2.97
N ASP A 320 26.95 17.11 2.04
CA ASP A 320 26.67 17.18 0.61
C ASP A 320 25.91 15.94 0.11
N ALA A 321 26.34 14.75 0.54
CA ALA A 321 25.65 13.50 0.22
C ALA A 321 24.20 13.51 0.72
N ALA A 322 23.96 14.00 1.94
CA ALA A 322 22.61 14.16 2.49
C ALA A 322 21.78 15.17 1.70
N HIS A 323 22.33 16.35 1.42
CA HIS A 323 21.63 17.43 0.71
C HIS A 323 21.23 17.04 -0.72
N ARG A 324 22.03 16.21 -1.41
CA ARG A 324 21.67 15.68 -2.73
C ARG A 324 20.43 14.79 -2.71
N LEU A 325 20.09 14.22 -1.57
CA LEU A 325 18.86 13.45 -1.34
C LEU A 325 17.73 14.28 -0.74
N GLY A 326 17.93 15.60 -0.58
CA GLY A 326 16.96 16.49 0.07
C GLY A 326 16.93 16.35 1.60
N ILE A 327 17.90 15.66 2.20
CA ILE A 327 17.99 15.44 3.64
C ILE A 327 18.87 16.51 4.26
N VAL A 328 18.37 17.18 5.29
CA VAL A 328 19.15 18.10 6.12
C VAL A 328 19.54 17.42 7.43
N HIS A 329 20.66 17.81 8.05
CA HIS A 329 21.02 17.26 9.36
C HIS A 329 20.12 17.82 10.49
N ALA A 330 19.85 19.12 10.47
CA ALA A 330 19.04 19.88 11.45
C ALA A 330 19.56 19.96 12.91
N ASP A 331 20.67 19.28 13.25
CA ASP A 331 21.28 19.31 14.60
C ASP A 331 22.79 19.04 14.54
N LEU A 332 23.49 19.63 13.56
CA LEU A 332 24.93 19.42 13.41
C LEU A 332 25.69 20.11 14.55
N LYS A 333 26.40 19.31 15.35
CA LYS A 333 27.23 19.75 16.47
C LYS A 333 28.33 18.73 16.78
N PRO A 334 29.38 19.08 17.52
CA PRO A 334 30.50 18.17 17.79
C PRO A 334 30.12 16.83 18.46
N THR A 335 28.99 16.76 19.18
CA THR A 335 28.52 15.49 19.77
C THR A 335 27.93 14.51 18.74
N ASN A 336 27.51 15.02 17.57
CA ASN A 336 26.91 14.24 16.48
C ASN A 336 27.93 13.92 15.37
N VAL A 337 29.20 14.25 15.62
CA VAL A 337 30.35 13.88 14.77
C VAL A 337 31.18 12.90 15.58
N LEU A 338 31.14 11.62 15.18
CA LEU A 338 31.93 10.58 15.82
C LEU A 338 33.26 10.42 15.07
N LEU A 339 34.31 10.12 15.82
CA LEU A 339 35.61 9.75 15.30
C LEU A 339 35.82 8.28 15.60
N ASP A 340 36.03 7.46 14.57
CA ASP A 340 36.36 6.06 14.76
C ASP A 340 37.79 5.87 15.29
N THR A 341 38.18 4.62 15.58
CA THR A 341 39.54 4.30 16.06
C THR A 341 40.68 4.73 15.12
N SER A 342 40.40 4.99 13.84
CA SER A 342 41.37 5.51 12.86
C SER A 342 41.40 7.04 12.80
N GLY A 343 40.46 7.70 13.48
CA GLY A 343 40.24 9.15 13.45
C GLY A 343 39.38 9.63 12.28
N ALA A 344 38.71 8.72 11.56
CA ALA A 344 37.81 9.10 10.47
C ALA A 344 36.44 9.55 11.00
N VAL A 345 35.86 10.55 10.34
CA VAL A 345 34.56 11.11 10.69
C VAL A 345 33.43 10.16 10.32
N ARG A 346 32.48 10.03 11.25
CA ARG A 346 31.14 9.46 11.06
C ARG A 346 30.09 10.43 11.61
N VAL A 347 29.35 11.09 10.71
CA VAL A 347 28.23 11.97 11.06
C VAL A 347 26.99 11.12 11.34
N THR A 348 26.31 11.40 12.45
CA THR A 348 25.12 10.67 12.92
C THR A 348 23.96 11.61 13.21
N ASP A 349 22.78 11.06 13.52
CA ASP A 349 21.61 11.80 14.01
C ASP A 349 20.99 12.81 13.02
N PHE A 350 20.90 12.45 11.74
CA PHE A 350 20.16 13.22 10.74
C PHE A 350 18.67 13.31 11.10
N TRP A 351 18.12 14.53 11.17
CA TRP A 351 16.74 15.07 11.28
C TRP A 351 15.55 14.29 11.89
N ILE A 352 15.62 12.98 12.09
CA ILE A 352 14.55 12.12 12.63
C ILE A 352 14.03 12.67 13.96
N ARG A 353 14.94 13.15 14.81
CA ARG A 353 14.58 13.79 16.07
C ARG A 353 13.75 15.06 15.84
N TRP A 354 14.19 15.91 14.92
CA TRP A 354 13.52 17.17 14.62
C TRP A 354 12.07 16.94 14.13
N VAL A 355 11.85 15.91 13.29
CA VAL A 355 10.51 15.50 12.83
C VAL A 355 9.61 15.14 14.01
N LEU A 356 10.12 14.36 14.97
CA LEU A 356 9.36 13.99 16.17
C LEU A 356 9.09 15.17 17.11
N GLU A 357 10.03 16.12 17.21
CA GLU A 357 9.86 17.35 18.01
C GLU A 357 8.80 18.27 17.41
N ASP A 358 8.84 18.50 16.09
CA ASP A 358 7.89 19.36 15.37
C ASP A 358 6.44 18.84 15.50
N LEU A 359 6.28 17.52 15.51
CA LEU A 359 4.99 16.85 15.71
C LEU A 359 4.55 16.72 17.17
N GLY A 360 5.33 17.24 18.14
CA GLY A 360 5.02 17.14 19.56
C GLY A 360 5.00 15.69 20.09
N ALA A 361 5.71 14.78 19.43
CA ALA A 361 5.60 13.34 19.66
C ALA A 361 6.17 12.89 21.02
N PHE A 362 6.95 13.73 21.68
CA PHE A 362 7.57 13.43 22.98
C PHE A 362 6.69 13.81 24.19
N GLY A 363 5.60 14.56 24.00
CA GLY A 363 4.75 15.06 25.09
C GLY A 363 5.35 16.22 25.91
N ASN A 364 4.52 16.87 26.72
CA ASN A 364 4.92 17.99 27.58
C ASN A 364 5.49 17.49 28.91
N GLY A 365 6.79 17.22 28.99
CA GLY A 365 7.56 17.13 30.26
C GLY A 365 7.26 15.97 31.22
N ASP A 366 6.11 15.29 31.12
CA ASP A 366 5.64 14.29 32.09
C ASP A 366 5.76 12.83 31.56
N VAL A 367 6.77 12.52 30.75
CA VAL A 367 6.98 11.13 30.30
C VAL A 367 7.85 10.38 31.29
N LYS A 368 7.36 9.23 31.77
CA LYS A 368 8.12 8.30 32.61
C LYS A 368 8.63 7.12 31.77
N ASP A 369 9.84 6.64 32.04
CA ASP A 369 10.40 5.45 31.39
C ASP A 369 9.64 4.18 31.79
N GLY A 370 9.91 3.06 31.12
CA GLY A 370 9.27 1.77 31.39
C GLY A 370 9.52 1.20 32.80
N LEU A 371 10.31 1.89 33.62
CA LEU A 371 10.61 1.59 35.03
C LEU A 371 10.01 2.65 35.98
N GLY A 372 9.19 3.58 35.48
CA GLY A 372 8.50 4.61 36.25
C GLY A 372 9.36 5.82 36.62
N ARG A 373 10.58 5.96 36.06
CA ARG A 373 11.47 7.11 36.31
C ARG A 373 11.14 8.24 35.35
N GLU A 374 11.17 9.48 35.80
CA GLU A 374 10.97 10.63 34.91
C GLU A 374 12.05 10.66 33.82
N TRP A 375 11.63 10.85 32.57
CA TRP A 375 12.55 11.31 31.54
C TRP A 375 12.98 12.72 31.94
N PRO A 376 14.30 12.99 32.03
CA PRO A 376 14.74 14.35 32.30
C PRO A 376 14.17 15.22 31.17
N GLY A 377 13.25 16.12 31.50
CA GLY A 377 12.64 17.01 30.53
C GLY A 377 13.71 17.85 29.81
N PRO A 378 13.33 18.59 28.76
CA PRO A 378 14.27 19.48 28.09
C PRO A 378 14.75 20.56 29.08
N TYR A 379 15.96 20.36 29.59
CA TYR A 379 16.74 21.20 30.53
C TYR A 379 16.19 21.38 31.97
N LEU A 380 16.98 20.89 32.93
CA LEU A 380 17.35 21.69 34.11
C LEU A 380 18.85 21.94 34.01
N SER A 381 19.24 23.15 33.61
CA SER A 381 20.63 23.62 33.72
C SER A 381 20.94 24.01 35.18
N PRO A 382 22.21 23.96 35.59
CA PRO A 382 22.83 25.04 36.33
C PRO A 382 23.24 26.17 35.39
#